data_AF-B8MEJ9-F1
#
_entry.id   AF-B8MEJ9-F1
#
_cell.length_a   1.000
_cell.length_b   1.000
_cell.length_c   1.000
_cell.angle_alpha   90.00
_cell.angle_beta   90.00
_cell.angle_gamma   90.00
#
_symmetry.space_group_name_H-M   'P 1'
#
loop_
_entity.id
_entity.type
_entity.pdbx_description
1 polymer ?
#
loop_
_entity_poly.entity_id
_entity_poly.type
_entity_poly.pdbx_seq_one_letter_code
_entity_poly.pdbx_strand_id
1 'polypeptide(L)' 'MKYLALTGFLAAHAAALRNVMYVDHLPSSDLVSSVTYAIMAFAPSENFNSGSTFTPFESINTFRARFPSTTKIMVAIGG' A
#
# COMPACT_ATOMS: atom_id res chain seq x y z
N MET A 1 39.66 2.60 1.51
CA MET A 1 38.71 2.60 2.65
C MET A 1 37.71 3.77 2.61
N LYS A 2 38.10 5.02 2.33
CA LYS A 2 37.17 6.17 2.25
C LYS A 2 35.98 6.00 1.28
N TYR A 3 36.19 5.40 0.11
CA TYR A 3 35.12 5.22 -0.89
C TYR A 3 34.12 4.11 -0.53
N LEU A 4 34.54 3.13 0.28
CA LEU A 4 33.68 1.99 0.67
C LEU A 4 32.66 2.40 1.74
N ALA A 5 33.03 3.34 2.61
CA ALA A 5 32.11 3.93 3.56
C ALA A 5 31.07 4.82 2.86
N LEU A 6 31.49 5.56 1.83
CA LEU A 6 30.60 6.48 1.09
C LEU A 6 29.52 5.72 0.28
N THR A 7 29.87 4.58 -0.35
CA THR A 7 28.91 3.73 -1.06
C THR A 7 27.95 3.01 -0.12
N GLY A 8 28.41 2.57 1.06
CA GLY A 8 27.55 1.97 2.09
C GLY A 8 26.50 2.94 2.66
N PHE A 9 26.86 4.22 2.84
CA PHE A 9 25.93 5.25 3.31
C PHE A 9 24.86 5.64 2.28
N LEU A 10 25.20 5.66 0.98
CA LEU A 10 24.25 5.91 -0.12
C LEU A 10 23.22 4.78 -0.27
N ALA A 11 23.63 3.52 -0.10
CA ALA A 11 22.72 2.36 -0.13
C ALA A 11 21.74 2.35 1.06
N ALA A 12 22.16 2.87 2.23
CA ALA A 12 21.29 3.03 3.39
C ALA A 12 20.37 4.26 3.32
N HIS A 13 20.76 5.30 2.56
CA HIS A 13 19.99 6.54 2.37
C HIS A 13 18.96 6.49 1.24
N ALA A 14 19.00 5.47 0.38
CA ALA A 14 17.84 5.09 -0.40
C ALA A 14 16.78 4.50 0.57
N ALA A 15 16.17 5.35 1.38
CA ALA A 15 14.91 5.02 2.03
C ALA A 15 14.03 4.40 0.94
N ALA A 16 13.69 3.12 1.09
CA ALA A 16 13.05 2.35 0.02
C ALA A 16 11.84 3.15 -0.48
N LEU A 17 11.94 3.66 -1.72
CA LEU A 17 10.93 4.55 -2.29
C LEU A 17 9.57 3.86 -2.16
N ARG A 18 8.60 4.58 -1.61
CA ARG A 18 7.25 4.05 -1.40
C ARG A 18 6.40 4.43 -2.59
N ASN A 19 5.99 3.42 -3.37
CA ASN A 19 4.97 3.57 -4.38
C ASN A 19 3.63 3.20 -3.74
N VAL A 20 2.83 4.22 -3.43
CA VAL A 20 1.56 4.11 -2.71
C VAL A 20 0.42 4.28 -3.70
N MET A 21 -0.48 3.31 -3.73
CA MET A 21 -1.63 3.29 -4.63
C MET A 21 -2.95 3.30 -3.84
N TYR A 22 -3.80 4.28 -4.10
CA TYR A 22 -5.21 4.27 -3.70
C TYR A 22 -6.01 3.50 -4.75
N VAL A 23 -6.90 2.61 -4.30
CA VAL A 23 -7.66 1.70 -5.17
C VAL A 23 -9.14 1.78 -4.80
N ASP A 24 -9.93 2.35 -5.71
CA ASP A 24 -11.40 2.31 -5.73
C ASP A 24 -11.94 1.48 -6.91
N HIS A 25 -11.10 1.15 -7.91
CA HIS A 25 -11.40 0.27 -9.04
C HIS A 25 -10.20 -0.64 -9.42
N LEU A 26 -10.45 -1.71 -10.19
CA LEU A 26 -9.43 -2.70 -10.55
C LEU A 26 -8.31 -2.09 -11.41
N PRO A 27 -7.05 -2.07 -10.95
CA PRO A 27 -5.94 -1.60 -11.77
C PRO A 27 -5.52 -2.64 -12.80
N SER A 28 -4.98 -2.18 -13.94
CA SER A 28 -4.31 -3.08 -14.89
C SER A 28 -3.12 -3.78 -14.24
N SER A 29 -2.90 -5.05 -14.57
CA SER A 29 -1.86 -5.90 -13.98
C SER A 29 -0.44 -5.33 -14.07
N ASP A 30 -0.14 -4.50 -15.06
CA ASP A 30 1.22 -3.96 -15.25
C ASP A 30 1.58 -2.92 -14.18
N LEU A 31 0.58 -2.24 -13.61
CA LEU A 31 0.77 -1.18 -12.62
C LEU A 31 1.07 -1.72 -11.21
N VAL A 32 0.65 -2.94 -10.90
CA VAL A 32 0.68 -3.47 -9.52
C VAL A 32 2.06 -3.97 -9.08
N SER A 33 2.95 -4.28 -10.04
CA SER A 33 4.24 -4.95 -9.79
C SER A 33 5.23 -4.11 -8.98
N SER A 34 5.14 -2.78 -9.07
CA SER A 34 6.02 -1.84 -8.37
C SER A 34 5.39 -1.23 -7.12
N VAL A 35 4.14 -1.55 -6.82
CA VAL A 35 3.39 -0.98 -5.69
C VAL A 35 3.90 -1.57 -4.39
N THR A 36 4.34 -0.71 -3.48
CA THR A 36 4.80 -1.13 -2.15
C THR A 36 3.71 -0.98 -1.09
N TYR A 37 2.71 -0.14 -1.33
CA TYR A 37 1.53 0.03 -0.49
C TYR A 37 0.27 0.15 -1.34
N ALA A 38 -0.72 -0.70 -1.10
CA ALA A 38 -2.02 -0.64 -1.76
C ALA A 38 -3.11 -0.35 -0.73
N ILE A 39 -3.91 0.66 -0.99
CA ILE A 39 -4.89 1.24 -0.06
C ILE A 39 -6.28 1.07 -0.65
N MET A 40 -7.11 0.25 -0.01
CA MET A 40 -8.55 0.19 -0.32
C MET A 40 -9.18 1.49 0.14
N ALA A 41 -9.77 2.24 -0.78
CA ALA A 41 -10.29 3.57 -0.55
C ALA A 41 -11.77 3.63 -0.98
N PHE A 42 -12.71 4.13 -0.17
CA PHE A 42 -12.58 4.53 1.23
C PHE A 42 -13.58 3.82 2.14
N ALA A 43 -13.20 3.66 3.40
CA ALA A 43 -14.11 3.31 4.47
C ALA A 43 -14.84 4.58 4.95
N PRO A 44 -16.19 4.63 4.94
CA PRO A 44 -16.94 5.77 5.43
C PRO A 44 -16.61 6.10 6.89
N SER A 45 -16.36 7.38 7.20
CA SER A 45 -15.98 7.79 8.55
C SER A 45 -17.09 7.59 9.58
N GLU A 46 -18.36 7.63 9.16
CA GLU A 46 -19.53 7.44 10.03
C GLU A 46 -19.52 6.06 10.69
N ASN A 47 -18.95 5.05 10.01
CA ASN A 47 -18.84 3.70 10.56
C ASN A 47 -18.03 3.65 11.87
N PHE A 48 -17.09 4.60 12.04
CA PHE A 48 -16.18 4.63 13.19
C PHE A 48 -16.70 5.49 14.35
N ASN A 49 -17.86 6.14 14.20
CA ASN A 49 -18.47 6.98 15.23
C ASN A 49 -19.56 6.27 16.06
N SER A 50 -20.08 5.14 15.59
CA SER A 50 -21.23 4.46 16.19
C SER A 50 -20.99 2.98 16.54
N GLY A 51 -19.73 2.52 16.54
CA GLY A 51 -19.41 1.11 16.78
C GLY A 51 -19.88 0.18 15.65
N SER A 52 -20.04 0.71 14.43
CA SER A 52 -20.41 -0.07 13.25
C SER A 52 -19.22 -0.91 12.75
N THR A 53 -19.50 -1.86 11.86
CA THR A 53 -18.47 -2.64 11.16
C THR A 53 -18.29 -2.12 9.74
N PHE A 54 -17.06 -2.19 9.23
CA PHE A 54 -16.74 -1.88 7.84
C PHE A 54 -16.46 -3.18 7.08
N THR A 55 -17.13 -3.35 5.95
CA THR A 55 -16.82 -4.41 4.97
C THR A 55 -16.22 -3.75 3.73
N PRO A 56 -14.98 -4.09 3.33
CA PRO A 56 -14.40 -3.57 2.10
C PRO A 56 -15.20 -4.01 0.87
N PHE A 57 -15.07 -3.30 -0.25
CA PHE A 57 -15.80 -3.59 -1.49
C PHE A 57 -15.44 -4.96 -2.11
N GLU A 58 -14.36 -5.59 -1.64
CA GLU A 58 -13.99 -6.96 -1.99
C GLU A 58 -13.29 -7.67 -0.82
N SER A 59 -13.06 -8.97 -0.93
CA SER A 59 -12.32 -9.70 0.09
C SER A 59 -10.85 -9.29 0.15
N ILE A 60 -10.28 -9.23 1.35
CA ILE A 60 -8.85 -8.92 1.58
C ILE A 60 -7.96 -9.89 0.80
N ASN A 61 -8.35 -11.17 0.73
CA ASN A 61 -7.60 -12.20 0.00
C ASN A 61 -7.56 -11.92 -1.51
N THR A 62 -8.70 -11.55 -2.10
CA THR A 62 -8.80 -11.19 -3.52
C THR A 62 -7.98 -9.95 -3.85
N PHE A 63 -8.06 -8.92 -3.01
CA PHE A 63 -7.28 -7.70 -3.17
C PHE A 63 -5.78 -7.97 -3.09
N ARG A 64 -5.35 -8.71 -2.04
CA ARG A 64 -3.96 -9.08 -1.79
C ARG A 64 -3.34 -9.87 -2.93
N ALA A 65 -4.09 -10.77 -3.56
CA ALA A 65 -3.61 -11.65 -4.62
C ALA A 65 -3.11 -10.87 -5.87
N ARG A 66 -3.51 -9.61 -6.03
CA ARG A 66 -3.07 -8.76 -7.15
C ARG A 66 -1.68 -8.19 -6.98
N PHE A 67 -1.18 -8.11 -5.74
CA PHE A 67 0.06 -7.41 -5.42
C PHE A 67 1.16 -8.40 -5.04
N PRO A 68 2.44 -8.04 -5.25
CA PRO A 68 3.55 -8.78 -4.68
C PRO A 68 3.34 -9.08 -3.19
N SER A 69 3.83 -10.24 -2.72
CA SER A 69 3.71 -10.66 -1.32
C SER A 69 4.36 -9.67 -0.34
N THR A 70 5.27 -8.83 -0.81
CA THR A 70 5.94 -7.77 -0.04
C THR A 70 5.10 -6.50 0.11
N THR A 71 4.13 -6.25 -0.78
CA THR A 71 3.24 -5.08 -0.74
C THR A 71 2.42 -5.07 0.55
N LYS A 72 2.31 -3.90 1.17
CA LYS A 72 1.46 -3.69 2.36
C LYS A 72 0.05 -3.32 1.92
N ILE A 73 -0.95 -3.95 2.53
CA ILE A 73 -2.37 -3.69 2.27
C ILE A 73 -2.93 -2.83 3.39
N MET A 74 -3.67 -1.78 3.05
CA MET A 74 -4.24 -0.82 4.00
C MET A 74 -5.67 -0.45 3.58
N VAL A 75 -6.39 0.20 4.49
CA VAL A 75 -7.71 0.80 4.23
C VAL A 75 -7.62 2.28 4.61
N ALA A 76 -8.08 3.18 3.73
CA ALA A 76 -8.21 4.60 4.05
C ALA A 76 -9.62 4.90 4.57
N ILE A 77 -9.71 5.68 5.66
CA ILE A 77 -10.98 6.14 6.24
C ILE A 77 -11.23 7.58 5.78
N GLY A 78 -12.46 7.91 5.39
CA GLY A 78 -12.86 9.24 4.90
C GLY A 78 -13.15 9.23 3.40
N GLY A 79 -12.64 10.24 2.67
CA GLY A 79 -12.79 10.36 1.21
C GLY A 79 -14.10 10.98 0.78
#